data_AF-A0A5S3SZW1-F1
#
_entry.id   AF-A0A5S3SZW1-F1
#
_cell.length_a   1.000
_cell.length_b   1.000
_cell.length_c   1.000
_cell.angle_alpha   90.00
_cell.angle_beta   90.00
_cell.angle_gamma   90.00
#
_symmetry.space_group_name_H-M   'P 1'
#
loop_
_entity.id
_entity.type
_entity.pdbx_description
1 polymer ?
#
loop_
_entity_poly.entity_id
_entity_poly.type
_entity_poly.pdbx_seq_one_letter_code
_entity_poly.pdbx_strand_id
1 'polypeptide(L)'
;SGTLSITVDSNVYVLGTDAALASNGDTWTLDLTGTTLADGTYAVNAKVTDTAGNSSEANQDVVIDTTAPNDEPGPDGGALPDVAISRITDDTGTLTSDFITNDNTLKIQGQWSQGSG
;
A
#
# COMPACT_ATOMS: atom_id res chain seq x y z
N SER A 1 14.78 22.54 22.99
CA SER A 1 14.57 21.40 22.09
C SER A 1 14.16 21.95 20.75
N GLY A 2 14.69 21.42 19.64
CA GLY A 2 14.20 21.77 18.31
C GLY A 2 12.74 21.34 18.11
N THR A 3 12.13 21.80 17.03
CA THR A 3 10.76 21.45 16.63
C THR A 3 10.81 20.56 15.41
N LEU A 4 10.13 19.41 15.46
CA LEU A 4 9.84 18.56 14.31
C LEU A 4 8.39 18.77 13.89
N SER A 5 8.17 18.99 12.60
CA SER A 5 6.84 18.99 11.99
C SER A 5 6.81 18.08 10.77
N ILE A 6 5.74 17.32 10.62
CA ILE A 6 5.45 16.51 9.43
C ILE A 6 4.22 17.09 8.76
N THR A 7 4.32 17.40 7.48
CA THR A 7 3.19 17.81 6.65
C THR A 7 2.81 16.65 5.74
N VAL A 8 1.54 16.28 5.73
CA VAL A 8 0.94 15.33 4.78
C VAL A 8 -0.11 16.11 4.00
N ASP A 9 0.17 16.39 2.73
CA ASP A 9 -0.54 17.36 1.89
C ASP A 9 -0.65 18.75 2.53
N SER A 10 -1.82 19.11 3.06
CA SER A 10 -2.10 20.40 3.73
C SER A 10 -2.21 20.26 5.25
N ASN A 11 -2.14 19.04 5.79
CA ASN A 11 -2.24 18.79 7.23
C ASN A 11 -0.85 18.83 7.85
N VAL A 12 -0.67 19.65 8.89
CA VAL A 12 0.60 19.79 9.60
C VAL A 12 0.48 19.17 10.98
N TYR A 13 1.41 18.27 11.31
CA TYR A 13 1.54 17.61 12.60
C TYR A 13 2.82 18.08 13.28
N VAL A 14 2.74 18.55 14.53
CA VAL A 14 3.86 19.11 15.29
C VAL A 14 4.16 18.24 16.51
N LEU A 15 5.43 17.84 16.64
CA LEU A 15 5.88 16.99 17.74
C LEU A 15 5.64 17.67 19.09
N GLY A 16 4.96 16.96 20.00
CA GLY A 16 4.57 17.47 21.32
C GLY A 16 3.29 18.30 21.35
N THR A 17 2.67 18.57 20.19
CA THR A 17 1.33 19.15 20.08
C THR A 17 0.33 18.11 19.62
N ASP A 18 0.67 17.39 18.54
CA ASP A 18 -0.18 16.37 17.95
C ASP A 18 0.17 14.99 18.50
N ALA A 19 -0.79 14.33 19.13
CA ALA A 19 -0.60 13.00 19.72
C ALA A 19 -0.25 11.92 18.68
N ALA A 20 -0.62 12.14 17.41
CA ALA A 20 -0.30 11.25 16.30
C ALA A 20 1.20 11.27 15.95
N LEU A 21 1.94 12.34 16.29
CA LEU A 21 3.36 12.47 15.98
C LEU A 21 4.21 12.24 17.25
N ALA A 22 4.96 11.15 17.24
CA ALA A 22 5.83 10.76 18.34
C ALA A 22 7.29 10.66 17.90
N SER A 23 8.21 10.84 18.85
CA SER A 23 9.65 10.64 18.66
C SER A 23 10.16 9.53 19.59
N ASN A 24 11.03 8.67 19.08
CA ASN A 24 11.75 7.66 19.84
C ASN A 24 13.25 7.74 19.53
N GLY A 25 14.00 8.47 20.37
CA GLY A 25 15.39 8.80 20.10
C GLY A 25 15.53 9.64 18.83
N ASP A 26 16.30 9.15 17.85
CA ASP A 26 16.53 9.80 16.57
C ASP A 26 15.51 9.41 15.48
N THR A 27 14.46 8.68 15.86
CA THR A 27 13.38 8.26 14.96
C THR A 27 12.08 8.95 15.31
N TRP A 28 11.21 9.13 14.32
CA TRP A 28 9.86 9.67 14.48
C TRP A 28 8.83 8.76 13.83
N THR A 29 7.62 8.77 14.37
CA THR A 29 6.47 8.01 13.87
C THR A 29 5.27 8.94 13.81
N LEU A 30 4.61 8.98 12.65
CA LEU A 30 3.29 9.60 12.48
C LEU A 30 2.23 8.49 12.37
N ASP A 31 1.39 8.33 13.38
CA ASP A 31 0.32 7.33 13.41
C ASP A 31 -0.98 7.90 12.83
N LEU A 32 -1.30 7.48 11.61
CA LEU A 32 -2.53 7.84 10.92
C LEU A 32 -3.56 6.69 10.90
N THR A 33 -3.41 5.65 11.73
CA THR A 33 -4.31 4.48 11.72
C THR A 33 -5.77 4.83 12.05
N GLY A 34 -6.00 5.91 12.80
CA GLY A 34 -7.34 6.46 13.07
C GLY A 34 -7.86 7.42 11.98
N THR A 35 -7.09 7.67 10.93
CA THR A 35 -7.44 8.58 9.83
C THR A 35 -7.75 7.79 8.57
N THR A 36 -8.95 7.96 8.01
CA THR A 36 -9.26 7.41 6.68
C THR A 36 -8.67 8.33 5.62
N LEU A 37 -7.67 7.83 4.89
CA LEU A 37 -7.09 8.49 3.74
C LEU A 37 -7.69 7.88 2.47
N ALA A 38 -8.16 8.73 1.55
CA ALA A 38 -8.68 8.29 0.26
C ALA A 38 -7.54 7.87 -0.68
N ASP A 39 -7.87 7.13 -1.74
CA ASP A 39 -6.90 6.82 -2.79
C ASP A 39 -6.35 8.10 -3.42
N GLY A 40 -5.04 8.13 -3.64
CA GLY A 40 -4.34 9.30 -4.13
C GLY A 40 -2.86 9.32 -3.79
N THR A 41 -2.17 10.36 -4.28
CA THR A 41 -0.79 10.64 -3.94
C THR A 41 -0.74 11.73 -2.88
N TYR A 42 -0.06 11.45 -1.78
CA TYR A 42 0.12 12.32 -0.63
C TYR A 42 1.57 12.79 -0.57
N ALA A 43 1.79 14.10 -0.64
CA ALA A 43 3.13 14.66 -0.47
C ALA A 43 3.48 14.76 1.01
N VAL A 44 4.53 14.07 1.45
CA VAL A 44 5.02 14.10 2.83
C VAL A 44 6.27 14.97 2.93
N ASN A 45 6.21 16.03 3.72
CA ASN A 45 7.35 16.89 4.04
C ASN A 45 7.68 16.77 5.54
N ALA A 46 8.89 16.35 5.86
CA ALA A 46 9.41 16.37 7.22
C ALA A 46 10.36 17.55 7.39
N LYS A 47 10.12 18.39 8.40
CA LYS A 47 10.95 19.55 8.72
C LYS A 47 11.38 19.52 10.17
N VAL A 48 12.69 19.68 10.41
CA VAL A 48 13.24 19.89 11.73
C VAL A 48 13.88 21.26 11.82
N THR A 49 13.65 21.98 12.92
CA THR A 49 14.27 23.28 13.21
C THR A 49 14.90 23.24 14.60
N ASP A 50 16.18 23.59 14.73
CA ASP A 50 16.86 23.64 16.02
C ASP A 50 16.51 24.91 16.82
N THR A 51 17.01 25.02 18.06
CA THR A 51 16.75 26.20 18.91
C THR A 51 17.48 27.47 18.45
N ALA A 52 18.50 27.34 17.59
CA ALA A 52 19.21 28.46 17.00
C ALA A 52 18.53 28.97 15.71
N GLY A 53 17.48 28.27 15.24
CA GLY A 53 16.71 28.62 14.05
C GLY A 53 17.23 27.98 12.76
N ASN A 54 18.19 27.06 12.81
CA ASN A 54 18.62 26.32 11.63
C ASN A 54 17.61 25.22 11.31
N SER A 55 17.26 25.05 10.03
CA SER A 55 16.28 24.05 9.59
C SER A 55 16.81 23.11 8.51
N SER A 56 16.29 21.89 8.50
CA SER A 56 16.47 20.92 7.42
C SER A 56 15.13 20.27 7.07
N GLU A 57 14.98 19.85 5.81
CA GLU A 57 13.73 19.29 5.28
C GLU A 57 13.99 18.08 4.38
N ALA A 58 13.03 17.15 4.36
CA ALA A 58 12.99 15.99 3.46
C ALA A 58 11.58 15.83 2.89
N ASN A 59 11.49 15.42 1.61
CA ASN A 59 10.22 15.25 0.89
C ASN A 59 10.11 13.85 0.32
N GLN A 60 8.94 13.24 0.42
CA GLN A 60 8.62 11.94 -0.16
C GLN A 60 7.13 11.85 -0.49
N ASP A 61 6.81 11.38 -1.69
CA ASP A 61 5.43 11.06 -2.05
C ASP A 61 5.06 9.67 -1.56
N VAL A 62 3.83 9.53 -1.06
CA VAL A 62 3.20 8.27 -0.64
C VAL A 62 1.95 8.07 -1.49
N VAL A 63 1.79 6.89 -2.08
CA VAL A 63 0.59 6.55 -2.87
C VAL A 63 -0.27 5.60 -2.05
N ILE A 64 -1.54 5.98 -1.87
CA ILE A 64 -2.58 5.11 -1.34
C ILE A 64 -3.43 4.66 -2.51
N ASP A 65 -3.53 3.35 -2.65
CA ASP A 65 -4.37 2.69 -3.65
C ASP A 65 -5.05 1.50 -2.96
N THR A 66 -6.33 1.67 -2.70
CA THR A 66 -7.21 0.66 -2.12
C THR A 66 -8.15 0.07 -3.16
N THR A 67 -8.00 0.45 -4.44
CA THR A 67 -8.73 -0.19 -5.52
C THR A 67 -8.25 -1.64 -5.64
N ALA A 68 -9.19 -2.57 -5.50
CA ALA A 68 -8.93 -3.94 -5.93
C ALA A 68 -8.68 -3.91 -7.45
N PRO A 69 -7.77 -4.75 -7.99
CA PRO A 69 -7.69 -4.98 -9.42
C PRO A 69 -9.10 -5.28 -9.93
N ASN A 70 -9.55 -4.48 -10.88
CA ASN A 70 -10.93 -4.05 -10.98
C ASN A 70 -11.92 -5.22 -11.12
N ASP A 71 -12.88 -5.32 -10.19
CA ASP A 71 -14.28 -5.66 -10.50
C ASP A 71 -14.90 -4.47 -11.28
N GLU A 72 -14.26 -4.01 -12.36
CA GLU A 72 -14.91 -3.04 -13.25
C GLU A 72 -16.17 -3.72 -13.76
N PRO A 73 -17.35 -3.09 -13.65
CA PRO A 73 -18.50 -3.60 -14.33
C PRO A 73 -18.18 -3.67 -15.81
N GLY A 74 -18.53 -4.77 -16.48
CA GLY A 74 -18.55 -4.83 -17.93
C GLY A 74 -19.38 -3.69 -18.51
N PRO A 75 -19.36 -3.49 -19.84
CA PRO A 75 -20.11 -2.42 -20.51
C PRO A 75 -21.64 -2.45 -20.26
N ASP A 76 -22.16 -3.48 -19.60
CA ASP A 76 -23.55 -3.67 -19.15
C ASP A 76 -23.79 -3.47 -17.64
N GLY A 77 -22.75 -3.20 -16.85
CA GLY A 77 -22.87 -3.02 -15.39
C GLY A 77 -22.77 -4.31 -14.57
N GLY A 78 -22.51 -5.47 -15.18
CA GLY A 78 -22.28 -6.74 -14.48
C GLY A 78 -20.81 -6.94 -14.11
N ALA A 79 -20.49 -7.76 -13.11
CA ALA A 79 -19.10 -8.11 -12.83
C ALA A 79 -18.42 -8.71 -14.09
N LEU A 80 -17.14 -8.43 -14.31
CA LEU A 80 -16.40 -9.05 -15.41
C LEU A 80 -16.16 -10.54 -15.13
N PRO A 81 -16.05 -11.38 -16.17
CA PRO A 81 -15.63 -12.76 -16.00
C PRO A 81 -14.18 -12.80 -15.49
N ASP A 82 -13.95 -13.52 -14.40
CA ASP A 82 -12.61 -13.76 -13.86
C ASP A 82 -12.10 -15.14 -14.28
N VAL A 83 -10.78 -15.29 -14.41
CA VAL A 83 -10.11 -16.56 -14.72
C VAL A 83 -8.79 -16.67 -13.97
N ALA A 84 -8.62 -17.76 -13.22
CA ALA A 84 -7.42 -18.04 -12.46
C ALA A 84 -6.93 -19.47 -12.72
N ILE A 85 -5.61 -19.65 -12.84
CA ILE A 85 -4.98 -20.97 -12.79
C ILE A 85 -4.81 -21.33 -11.31
N SER A 86 -5.38 -22.45 -10.88
CA SER A 86 -5.43 -22.85 -9.47
C SER A 86 -4.44 -23.96 -9.15
N ARG A 87 -4.13 -24.85 -10.11
CA ARG A 87 -3.30 -26.04 -9.85
C ARG A 87 -2.71 -26.62 -11.14
N ILE A 88 -1.56 -27.26 -11.01
CA ILE A 88 -1.03 -28.24 -11.95
C ILE A 88 -0.98 -29.64 -11.29
N THR A 89 -1.09 -30.72 -12.06
CA THR A 89 -1.26 -32.08 -11.51
C THR A 89 -0.16 -32.52 -10.57
N ASP A 90 1.09 -32.16 -10.85
CA ASP A 90 2.25 -32.39 -10.01
C ASP A 90 3.21 -31.19 -10.11
N ASP A 91 3.18 -30.31 -9.10
CA ASP A 91 4.12 -29.21 -8.95
C ASP A 91 5.38 -29.72 -8.23
N THR A 92 6.34 -30.23 -9.01
CA THR A 92 7.53 -30.96 -8.51
C THR A 92 8.75 -30.07 -8.29
N GLY A 93 8.58 -28.75 -8.38
CA GLY A 93 9.59 -27.79 -8.00
C GLY A 93 9.84 -27.76 -6.50
N THR A 94 10.73 -26.87 -6.09
CA THR A 94 11.10 -26.73 -4.67
C THR A 94 10.04 -26.00 -3.85
N LEU A 95 9.10 -25.31 -4.49
CA LEU A 95 7.97 -24.66 -3.84
C LEU A 95 6.68 -25.22 -4.45
N THR A 96 5.77 -25.70 -3.61
CA THR A 96 4.54 -26.36 -4.07
C THR A 96 3.42 -25.40 -4.47
N SER A 97 3.76 -24.13 -4.71
CA SER A 97 2.79 -23.04 -4.90
C SER A 97 3.25 -22.00 -5.91
N ASP A 98 4.38 -22.23 -6.60
CA ASP A 98 4.91 -21.32 -7.62
C ASP A 98 4.65 -21.81 -9.04
N PHE A 99 4.08 -23.02 -9.20
CA PHE A 99 3.77 -23.66 -10.46
C PHE A 99 5.00 -24.00 -11.32
N ILE A 100 6.19 -24.10 -10.71
CA ILE A 100 7.43 -24.48 -11.40
C ILE A 100 7.65 -25.98 -11.24
N THR A 101 7.40 -26.77 -12.29
CA THR A 101 7.54 -28.24 -12.24
C THR A 101 8.55 -28.80 -13.25
N ASN A 102 9.07 -30.00 -12.98
CA ASN A 102 9.80 -30.82 -13.95
C ASN A 102 8.91 -31.87 -14.64
N ASP A 103 7.60 -31.92 -14.35
CA ASP A 103 6.66 -32.81 -15.01
C ASP A 103 6.34 -32.30 -16.43
N ASN A 104 6.52 -33.16 -17.43
CA ASN A 104 6.23 -32.86 -18.84
C ASN A 104 4.84 -33.36 -19.30
N THR A 105 4.01 -33.84 -18.37
CA THR A 105 2.68 -34.42 -18.64
C THR A 105 1.57 -33.76 -17.82
N LEU A 106 1.72 -32.46 -17.54
CA LEU A 106 0.83 -31.68 -16.70
C LEU A 106 -0.64 -31.67 -17.17
N LYS A 107 -1.56 -31.70 -16.21
CA LYS A 107 -2.89 -31.12 -16.37
C LYS A 107 -2.95 -29.81 -15.60
N ILE A 108 -3.39 -28.75 -16.28
CA ILE A 108 -3.62 -27.43 -15.71
C ILE A 108 -5.08 -27.33 -15.31
N GLN A 109 -5.33 -26.90 -14.08
CA GLN A 109 -6.65 -26.72 -13.51
C GLN A 109 -6.79 -25.25 -13.12
N GLY A 110 -7.94 -24.66 -13.45
CA GLY A 110 -8.25 -23.28 -13.12
C GLY A 110 -9.69 -23.14 -12.67
N GLN A 111 -10.01 -21.96 -12.15
CA GLN A 111 -11.35 -21.51 -11.86
C GLN A 111 -11.70 -20.37 -12.80
N TRP A 112 -12.98 -20.27 -13.11
CA TRP A 112 -13.53 -19.13 -13.83
C TRP A 112 -14.87 -18.78 -13.23
N SER A 113 -15.23 -17.50 -13.27
CA SER A 113 -16.56 -17.02 -12.91
C SER A 113 -17.20 -16.38 -14.13
N GLN A 114 -18.48 -16.66 -14.37
CA GLN A 114 -19.30 -15.74 -15.16
C GLN A 114 -19.72 -14.67 -14.18
N GLY A 115 -19.21 -13.46 -14.35
CA GLY A 115 -19.72 -12.34 -13.57
C GLY A 115 -21.25 -12.28 -13.70
N SER A 116 -21.92 -11.89 -12.63
CA SER A 116 -23.38 -11.88 -12.57
C SER A 116 -23.95 -10.81 -13.48
N GLY A 117 -24.86 -11.20 -14.39
CA GLY A 117 -25.72 -10.30 -15.16
C GLY A 117 -27.07 -10.04 -14.49
#